data_AF-A0A6I0KI90-F1
#
_entry.id   AF-A0A6I0KI90-F1
#
_cell.length_a   1.000
_cell.length_b   1.000
_cell.length_c   1.000
_cell.angle_alpha   90.00
_cell.angle_beta   90.00
_cell.angle_gamma   90.00
#
_symmetry.space_group_name_H-M   'P 1'
#
loop_
_entity.id
_entity.type
_entity.pdbx_description
1 polymer ?
#
loop_
_entity_poly.entity_id
_entity_poly.type
_entity_poly.pdbx_seq_one_letter_code
_entity_poly.pdbx_strand_id
1 'polypeptide(L)'
;MTWKAGNESTIRGYKFTYDGLSRLMNATYGETAGINTNTNRFSENVTAYDKNGNIKTLQRYGQTAASSYGLIDNLTFTLAGNQLSRVDDAAAASAYNGGFEFKDGVKQANEYTYDSNGNLTKDLNKGISTITYNVLNLPNMVTFSDGSTIAYTYGADGTKLKTVHKTGSTTTTTDYCGNVVYENDVQKLLLTDEGYVTLSDGKYHYYLKDHQGNNRVVINQSGTVEEANHYYPFGGVFASSGNVQPYKYNGKEYDSKKGLNWYDYGARHYDAVLGRFTTNDRFAEKYYSMSPYQYGANSPVGNIDVNGDSIIIKPNANGIIDQIKVLFGYDTKFQKDVKADLFQLKQDDKKVADIIGKLEESKNIHYITMPKKGEYNSTGFNADKVKKNISQGSEIYYNPYNRRRGRNDSDMRTPRIGLAHELQHSFDVDKKVATYERTKNGILLMDIRAINTENRIRKVIGEPKRTMYGTQKVPKELLE
;
A
#
# COMPACT_ATOMS: atom_id res chain seq x y z
N MET A 1 11.94 -2.97 -13.82
CA MET A 1 12.20 -2.56 -12.42
C MET A 1 13.59 -3.04 -12.05
N THR A 2 14.37 -2.22 -11.35
CA THR A 2 15.68 -2.63 -10.81
C THR A 2 15.76 -2.24 -9.33
N TRP A 3 16.51 -3.00 -8.54
CA TRP A 3 16.76 -2.71 -7.14
C TRP A 3 18.12 -3.25 -6.70
N LYS A 4 18.56 -2.76 -5.55
CA LYS A 4 19.80 -3.15 -4.86
C LYS A 4 19.53 -3.00 -3.37
N ALA A 5 19.74 -4.03 -2.57
CA ALA A 5 19.44 -3.98 -1.14
C ALA A 5 20.72 -3.70 -0.34
N GLY A 6 20.65 -2.71 0.56
CA GLY A 6 21.76 -2.37 1.47
C GLY A 6 23.11 -2.19 0.76
N ASN A 7 24.12 -2.90 1.27
CA ASN A 7 25.50 -2.82 0.80
C ASN A 7 25.86 -3.91 -0.23
N GLU A 8 24.89 -4.70 -0.70
CA GLU A 8 25.14 -5.75 -1.69
C GLU A 8 25.74 -5.15 -2.97
N SER A 9 26.61 -5.84 -3.70
CA SER A 9 27.12 -5.34 -4.98
C SER A 9 26.15 -5.59 -6.14
N THR A 10 25.28 -6.60 -6.00
CA THR A 10 24.40 -7.09 -7.06
C THR A 10 23.19 -6.18 -7.27
N ILE A 11 23.12 -5.54 -8.43
CA ILE A 11 21.87 -4.96 -8.95
C ILE A 11 21.01 -6.10 -9.47
N ARG A 12 19.76 -6.15 -9.04
CA ARG A 12 18.75 -7.14 -9.46
C ARG A 12 17.63 -6.42 -10.20
N GLY A 13 16.87 -7.14 -11.00
CA GLY A 13 15.74 -6.56 -11.69
C GLY A 13 14.88 -7.57 -12.40
N TYR A 14 13.78 -7.05 -12.93
CA TYR A 14 12.84 -7.80 -13.76
C TYR A 14 12.56 -7.03 -15.04
N LYS A 15 12.50 -7.78 -16.15
CA LYS A 15 11.91 -7.37 -17.42
C LYS A 15 10.51 -7.99 -17.50
N PHE A 16 9.51 -7.14 -17.71
CA PHE A 16 8.11 -7.56 -17.69
C PHE A 16 7.51 -7.59 -19.08
N THR A 17 6.65 -8.57 -19.34
CA THR A 17 5.72 -8.54 -20.46
C THR A 17 4.30 -8.77 -19.96
N TYR A 18 3.34 -8.21 -20.67
CA TYR A 18 1.93 -8.23 -20.32
C TYR A 18 1.12 -8.67 -21.55
N ASP A 19 -0.09 -9.18 -21.31
CA ASP A 19 -1.05 -9.42 -22.38
C ASP A 19 -1.78 -8.13 -22.81
N GLY A 20 -2.68 -8.24 -23.79
CA GLY A 20 -3.47 -7.11 -24.29
C GLY A 20 -4.41 -6.46 -23.27
N LEU A 21 -4.65 -7.09 -22.12
CA LEU A 21 -5.42 -6.55 -21.00
C LEU A 21 -4.53 -6.00 -19.88
N SER A 22 -3.23 -5.85 -20.14
CA SER A 22 -2.22 -5.42 -19.17
C SER A 22 -2.06 -6.36 -17.97
N ARG A 23 -2.35 -7.66 -18.11
CA ARG A 23 -2.09 -8.67 -17.08
C ARG A 23 -0.68 -9.23 -17.25
N LEU A 24 0.03 -9.45 -16.15
CA LEU A 24 1.41 -9.92 -16.15
C LEU A 24 1.52 -11.29 -16.84
N MET A 25 2.39 -11.43 -17.83
CA MET A 25 2.68 -12.71 -18.48
C MET A 25 4.05 -13.22 -18.06
N ASN A 26 5.07 -12.35 -18.06
CA ASN A 26 6.42 -12.74 -17.70
C ASN A 26 7.06 -11.69 -16.82
N ALA A 27 7.73 -12.14 -15.76
CA ALA A 27 8.71 -11.39 -14.99
C ALA A 27 10.05 -12.11 -15.11
N THR A 28 10.82 -11.74 -16.13
CA THR A 28 12.13 -12.34 -16.38
C THR A 28 13.17 -11.69 -15.46
N TYR A 29 13.72 -12.48 -14.54
CA TYR A 29 14.74 -12.03 -13.61
C TYR A 29 16.08 -11.77 -14.32
N GLY A 30 16.78 -10.73 -13.90
CA GLY A 30 18.12 -10.42 -14.35
C GLY A 30 18.95 -9.73 -13.28
N GLU A 31 20.26 -9.75 -13.48
CA GLU A 31 21.23 -9.13 -12.57
C GLU A 31 22.18 -8.21 -13.35
N THR A 32 23.01 -7.46 -12.62
CA THR A 32 23.94 -6.44 -13.13
C THR A 32 23.22 -5.18 -13.64
N ALA A 33 23.98 -4.13 -13.93
CA ALA A 33 23.42 -2.87 -14.44
C ALA A 33 22.62 -3.04 -15.74
N GLY A 34 22.99 -4.01 -16.59
CA GLY A 34 22.30 -4.30 -17.86
C GLY A 34 21.03 -5.15 -17.71
N ILE A 35 20.75 -5.67 -16.51
CA ILE A 35 19.70 -6.69 -16.28
C ILE A 35 19.86 -7.80 -17.33
N ASN A 36 21.09 -8.30 -17.41
CA ASN A 36 21.41 -9.43 -18.26
C ASN A 36 20.60 -10.61 -17.74
N THR A 37 19.94 -11.30 -18.65
CA THR A 37 19.04 -12.39 -18.30
C THR A 37 19.85 -13.51 -17.66
N ASN A 38 19.67 -13.72 -16.36
CA ASN A 38 20.14 -14.92 -15.68
C ASN A 38 19.00 -15.93 -15.72
N THR A 39 18.90 -16.61 -16.86
CA THR A 39 17.85 -17.60 -17.13
C THR A 39 17.74 -18.60 -15.98
N ASN A 40 16.51 -18.97 -15.63
CA ASN A 40 16.18 -19.98 -14.63
C ASN A 40 16.46 -19.65 -13.16
N ARG A 41 16.68 -18.37 -12.80
CA ARG A 41 16.81 -17.95 -11.39
C ARG A 41 15.46 -17.69 -10.72
N PHE A 42 15.04 -16.44 -10.56
CA PHE A 42 13.84 -16.07 -9.79
C PHE A 42 12.73 -15.52 -10.69
N SER A 43 12.62 -16.04 -11.91
CA SER A 43 11.57 -15.64 -12.85
C SER A 43 10.21 -16.17 -12.41
N GLU A 44 9.16 -15.41 -12.69
CA GLU A 44 7.76 -15.80 -12.47
C GLU A 44 6.97 -15.53 -13.75
N ASN A 45 6.23 -16.53 -14.23
CA ASN A 45 5.56 -16.49 -15.53
C ASN A 45 4.13 -16.99 -15.39
N VAL A 46 3.15 -16.17 -15.74
CA VAL A 46 1.77 -16.63 -15.91
C VAL A 46 1.58 -16.99 -17.36
N THR A 47 1.47 -18.29 -17.65
CA THR A 47 1.46 -18.78 -19.02
C THR A 47 0.06 -18.81 -19.62
N ALA A 48 -0.99 -18.75 -18.79
CA ALA A 48 -2.36 -18.60 -19.26
C ALA A 48 -3.30 -17.99 -18.20
N TYR A 49 -4.24 -17.19 -18.68
CA TYR A 49 -5.42 -16.74 -17.96
C TYR A 49 -6.69 -17.27 -18.63
N ASP A 50 -7.78 -17.38 -17.87
CA ASP A 50 -9.12 -17.49 -18.45
C ASP A 50 -9.68 -16.11 -18.86
N LYS A 51 -10.93 -16.10 -19.33
CA LYS A 51 -11.62 -14.87 -19.78
C LYS A 51 -11.98 -13.91 -18.64
N ASN A 52 -12.11 -14.40 -17.41
CA ASN A 52 -12.37 -13.59 -16.22
C ASN A 52 -11.07 -13.11 -15.55
N GLY A 53 -9.92 -13.57 -16.04
CA GLY A 53 -8.62 -13.26 -15.43
C GLY A 53 -8.28 -14.13 -14.24
N ASN A 54 -8.82 -15.34 -14.12
CA ASN A 54 -8.19 -16.32 -13.24
C ASN A 54 -6.90 -16.83 -13.88
N ILE A 55 -5.85 -16.96 -13.07
CA ILE A 55 -4.63 -17.67 -13.45
C ILE A 55 -5.00 -19.13 -13.70
N LYS A 56 -4.64 -19.66 -14.88
CA LYS A 56 -4.80 -21.09 -15.21
C LYS A 56 -3.49 -21.85 -15.05
N THR A 57 -2.36 -21.22 -15.36
CA THR A 57 -1.04 -21.84 -15.28
C THR A 57 0.02 -20.82 -14.88
N LEU A 58 0.92 -21.21 -13.98
CA LEU A 58 1.96 -20.35 -13.43
C LEU A 58 3.26 -21.14 -13.25
N GLN A 59 4.38 -20.54 -13.66
CA GLN A 59 5.71 -21.10 -13.47
C GLN A 59 6.53 -20.18 -12.57
N ARG A 60 7.26 -20.76 -11.62
CA ARG A 60 8.27 -20.05 -10.84
C ARG A 60 9.58 -20.80 -10.90
N TYR A 61 10.64 -20.03 -11.05
CA TYR A 61 12.01 -20.49 -10.94
C TYR A 61 12.57 -20.04 -9.60
N GLY A 62 13.44 -20.83 -9.00
CA GLY A 62 14.14 -20.47 -7.78
C GLY A 62 15.44 -21.23 -7.61
N GLN A 63 16.03 -21.07 -6.43
CA GLN A 63 17.21 -21.83 -6.03
C GLN A 63 16.80 -23.27 -5.72
N THR A 64 17.48 -24.26 -6.31
CA THR A 64 17.19 -25.70 -6.14
C THR A 64 18.30 -26.43 -5.38
N ALA A 65 19.49 -25.84 -5.30
CA ALA A 65 20.59 -26.26 -4.43
C ALA A 65 21.46 -25.05 -4.04
N ALA A 66 22.46 -25.25 -3.20
CA ALA A 66 23.35 -24.17 -2.73
C ALA A 66 23.87 -23.23 -3.84
N SER A 67 24.15 -23.76 -5.04
CA SER A 67 24.59 -22.97 -6.20
C SER A 67 23.82 -23.24 -7.49
N SER A 68 22.68 -23.94 -7.41
CA SER A 68 21.89 -24.34 -8.58
C SER A 68 20.50 -23.70 -8.54
N TYR A 69 19.98 -23.42 -9.73
CA TYR A 69 18.69 -22.77 -9.93
C TYR A 69 17.89 -23.49 -11.01
N GLY A 70 16.58 -23.47 -10.90
CA GLY A 70 15.69 -24.19 -11.82
C GLY A 70 14.23 -23.90 -11.56
N LEU A 71 13.37 -24.61 -12.29
CA LEU A 71 11.92 -24.55 -12.12
C LEU A 71 11.54 -25.21 -10.78
N ILE A 72 10.92 -24.45 -9.89
CA ILE A 72 10.44 -24.91 -8.57
C ILE A 72 8.92 -25.05 -8.51
N ASP A 73 8.21 -24.43 -9.46
CA ASP A 73 6.78 -24.55 -9.61
C ASP A 73 6.40 -24.58 -11.09
N ASN A 74 5.52 -25.50 -11.46
CA ASN A 74 4.85 -25.59 -12.75
C ASN A 74 3.36 -25.88 -12.52
N LEU A 75 2.66 -24.86 -12.06
CA LEU A 75 1.31 -24.95 -11.52
C LEU A 75 0.26 -24.97 -12.61
N THR A 76 -0.73 -25.84 -12.45
CA THR A 76 -1.98 -25.88 -13.21
C THR A 76 -3.16 -25.75 -12.25
N PHE A 77 -3.98 -24.72 -12.45
CA PHE A 77 -5.12 -24.38 -11.63
C PHE A 77 -6.38 -24.97 -12.26
N THR A 78 -7.12 -25.78 -11.49
CA THR A 78 -8.46 -26.24 -11.85
C THR A 78 -9.49 -25.37 -11.13
N LEU A 79 -10.42 -24.80 -11.89
CA LEU A 79 -11.39 -23.82 -11.38
C LEU A 79 -12.83 -24.26 -11.65
N ALA A 80 -13.72 -24.01 -10.70
CA ALA A 80 -15.16 -24.05 -10.87
C ALA A 80 -15.68 -22.60 -10.91
N GLY A 81 -15.84 -22.05 -12.12
CA GLY A 81 -16.04 -20.60 -12.29
C GLY A 81 -14.80 -19.84 -11.83
N ASN A 82 -14.94 -19.00 -10.80
CA ASN A 82 -13.80 -18.25 -10.22
C ASN A 82 -13.20 -18.92 -8.97
N GLN A 83 -13.80 -20.01 -8.47
CA GLN A 83 -13.35 -20.72 -7.28
C GLN A 83 -12.32 -21.79 -7.64
N LEU A 84 -11.25 -21.88 -6.86
CA LEU A 84 -10.21 -22.89 -7.03
C LEU A 84 -10.74 -24.25 -6.58
N SER A 85 -10.57 -25.33 -7.33
CA SER A 85 -10.87 -26.67 -6.82
C SER A 85 -9.60 -27.47 -6.53
N ARG A 86 -8.54 -27.25 -7.29
CA ARG A 86 -7.29 -28.01 -7.23
C ARG A 86 -6.14 -27.24 -7.87
N VAL A 87 -4.92 -27.47 -7.38
CA VAL A 87 -3.68 -27.00 -8.01
C VAL A 87 -2.71 -28.16 -8.12
N ASP A 88 -2.27 -28.46 -9.33
CA ASP A 88 -1.21 -29.44 -9.56
C ASP A 88 0.10 -28.75 -9.91
N ASP A 89 1.19 -29.21 -9.31
CA ASP A 89 2.56 -28.81 -9.59
C ASP A 89 3.31 -29.94 -10.29
N ALA A 90 3.78 -29.65 -11.51
CA ALA A 90 4.57 -30.57 -12.31
C ALA A 90 6.08 -30.28 -12.24
N ALA A 91 6.54 -29.42 -11.33
CA ALA A 91 7.97 -29.20 -11.11
C ALA A 91 8.63 -30.43 -10.46
N ALA A 92 9.76 -30.87 -11.03
CA ALA A 92 10.51 -32.01 -10.50
C ALA A 92 11.50 -31.62 -9.38
N ALA A 93 11.83 -30.33 -9.27
CA ALA A 93 12.72 -29.81 -8.25
C ALA A 93 11.92 -29.00 -7.22
N SER A 94 12.37 -29.01 -5.97
CA SER A 94 11.83 -28.15 -4.91
C SER A 94 12.76 -26.98 -4.64
N ALA A 95 12.26 -25.96 -3.93
CA ALA A 95 13.10 -24.86 -3.53
C ALA A 95 14.09 -25.31 -2.44
N TYR A 96 15.34 -24.88 -2.57
CA TYR A 96 16.39 -25.17 -1.61
C TYR A 96 16.04 -24.60 -0.23
N ASN A 97 16.31 -25.37 0.83
CA ASN A 97 16.02 -25.01 2.22
C ASN A 97 14.54 -24.64 2.51
N GLY A 98 13.60 -25.21 1.76
CA GLY A 98 12.17 -24.93 1.95
C GLY A 98 11.84 -23.47 1.62
N GLY A 99 12.30 -23.02 0.45
CA GLY A 99 12.06 -21.68 -0.06
C GLY A 99 10.59 -21.39 -0.38
N PHE A 100 10.35 -20.49 -1.33
CA PHE A 100 8.99 -20.10 -1.72
C PHE A 100 8.52 -20.91 -2.92
N GLU A 101 8.10 -22.15 -2.68
CA GLU A 101 7.38 -22.98 -3.66
C GLU A 101 5.96 -23.35 -3.16
N PHE A 102 5.09 -23.76 -4.09
CA PHE A 102 3.84 -24.43 -3.75
C PHE A 102 4.13 -25.82 -3.20
N LYS A 103 3.38 -26.23 -2.17
CA LYS A 103 3.49 -27.56 -1.57
C LYS A 103 2.30 -28.40 -1.99
N ASP A 104 2.51 -29.14 -3.07
CA ASP A 104 1.51 -30.04 -3.66
C ASP A 104 1.46 -31.37 -2.88
N GLY A 105 0.97 -31.29 -1.65
CA GLY A 105 0.95 -32.41 -0.70
C GLY A 105 -0.26 -33.34 -0.86
N VAL A 106 -1.28 -32.91 -1.61
CA VAL A 106 -2.55 -33.64 -1.73
C VAL A 106 -2.90 -33.82 -3.20
N LYS A 107 -3.38 -35.01 -3.56
CA LYS A 107 -3.78 -35.39 -4.92
C LYS A 107 -5.23 -35.84 -4.94
N GLN A 108 -6.15 -34.89 -4.80
CA GLN A 108 -7.59 -35.18 -4.73
C GLN A 108 -8.35 -34.38 -5.78
N ALA A 109 -9.59 -34.80 -6.10
CA ALA A 109 -10.39 -34.07 -7.08
C ALA A 109 -10.75 -32.64 -6.61
N ASN A 110 -10.98 -32.48 -5.30
CA ASN A 110 -11.28 -31.20 -4.65
C ASN A 110 -10.38 -31.02 -3.43
N GLU A 111 -9.39 -30.16 -3.55
CA GLU A 111 -8.44 -29.78 -2.50
C GLU A 111 -8.80 -28.45 -1.85
N TYR A 112 -9.57 -27.63 -2.55
CA TYR A 112 -10.07 -26.35 -2.10
C TYR A 112 -11.60 -26.40 -2.11
N THR A 113 -12.22 -25.86 -1.07
CA THR A 113 -13.69 -25.80 -0.94
C THR A 113 -14.12 -24.43 -0.45
N TYR A 114 -15.37 -24.06 -0.71
CA TYR A 114 -15.90 -22.75 -0.36
C TYR A 114 -17.26 -22.87 0.30
N ASP A 115 -17.61 -21.88 1.14
CA ASP A 115 -18.97 -21.68 1.61
C ASP A 115 -19.84 -21.00 0.52
N SER A 116 -21.14 -20.84 0.82
CA SER A 116 -22.10 -20.21 -0.10
C SER A 116 -21.84 -18.72 -0.35
N ASN A 117 -21.06 -18.04 0.50
CA ASN A 117 -20.64 -16.66 0.30
C ASN A 117 -19.37 -16.56 -0.58
N GLY A 118 -18.77 -17.70 -0.90
CA GLY A 118 -17.53 -17.79 -1.67
C GLY A 118 -16.27 -17.57 -0.82
N ASN A 119 -16.34 -17.87 0.47
CA ASN A 119 -15.15 -17.88 1.33
C ASN A 119 -14.48 -19.25 1.31
N LEU A 120 -13.16 -19.29 1.21
CA LEU A 120 -12.40 -20.53 1.23
C LEU A 120 -12.57 -21.27 2.57
N THR A 121 -13.15 -22.47 2.58
CA THR A 121 -13.36 -23.26 3.80
C THR A 121 -12.31 -24.33 4.03
N LYS A 122 -11.56 -24.75 3.00
CA LYS A 122 -10.47 -25.73 3.12
C LYS A 122 -9.37 -25.44 2.10
N ASP A 123 -8.14 -25.74 2.50
CA ASP A 123 -6.98 -25.85 1.62
C ASP A 123 -6.18 -27.05 2.11
N LEU A 124 -6.39 -28.19 1.46
CA LEU A 124 -5.80 -29.44 1.89
C LEU A 124 -4.28 -29.48 1.67
N ASN A 125 -3.75 -28.71 0.71
CA ASN A 125 -2.31 -28.64 0.43
C ASN A 125 -1.53 -27.95 1.57
N LYS A 126 -2.18 -27.02 2.28
CA LYS A 126 -1.65 -26.44 3.54
C LYS A 126 -2.09 -27.20 4.80
N GLY A 127 -2.79 -28.32 4.64
CA GLY A 127 -3.36 -29.07 5.75
C GLY A 127 -4.48 -28.34 6.48
N ILE A 128 -5.09 -27.31 5.88
CA ILE A 128 -6.22 -26.56 6.46
C ILE A 128 -7.49 -27.39 6.28
N SER A 129 -8.01 -27.93 7.38
CA SER A 129 -9.17 -28.81 7.41
C SER A 129 -10.48 -28.04 7.50
N THR A 130 -10.48 -26.82 8.06
CA THR A 130 -11.64 -25.94 8.17
C THR A 130 -11.22 -24.49 8.33
N ILE A 131 -11.95 -23.58 7.70
CA ILE A 131 -11.95 -22.15 7.99
C ILE A 131 -13.39 -21.73 8.25
N THR A 132 -13.63 -21.03 9.35
CA THR A 132 -14.90 -20.40 9.65
C THR A 132 -14.79 -18.89 9.56
N TYR A 133 -15.91 -18.23 9.27
CA TYR A 133 -15.97 -16.80 8.95
C TYR A 133 -16.97 -16.08 9.83
N ASN A 134 -16.72 -14.79 10.08
CA ASN A 134 -17.70 -13.89 10.70
C ASN A 134 -18.65 -13.29 9.64
N VAL A 135 -19.58 -12.45 10.08
CA VAL A 135 -20.58 -11.78 9.22
C VAL A 135 -19.98 -10.80 8.19
N LEU A 136 -18.70 -10.45 8.32
CA LEU A 136 -17.96 -9.59 7.38
C LEU A 136 -17.16 -10.40 6.36
N ASN A 137 -17.30 -11.73 6.33
CA ASN A 137 -16.48 -12.64 5.52
C ASN A 137 -14.98 -12.57 5.86
N LEU A 138 -14.64 -12.24 7.10
CA LEU A 138 -13.27 -12.34 7.64
C LEU A 138 -13.10 -13.68 8.40
N PRO A 139 -11.98 -14.41 8.22
CA PRO A 139 -11.76 -15.68 8.92
C PRO A 139 -11.76 -15.48 10.43
N ASN A 140 -12.62 -16.16 11.19
CA ASN A 140 -12.57 -16.12 12.66
C ASN A 140 -11.73 -17.27 13.24
N MET A 141 -11.61 -18.39 12.53
CA MET A 141 -10.80 -19.53 12.93
C MET A 141 -10.32 -20.31 11.71
N VAL A 142 -9.03 -20.60 11.67
CA VAL A 142 -8.39 -21.57 10.77
C VAL A 142 -8.01 -22.78 11.61
N THR A 143 -8.39 -23.97 11.18
CA THR A 143 -8.06 -25.24 11.83
C THR A 143 -7.27 -26.11 10.86
N PHE A 144 -6.14 -26.63 11.34
CA PHE A 144 -5.29 -27.56 10.61
C PHE A 144 -5.65 -29.01 10.94
N SER A 145 -5.28 -29.94 10.08
CA SER A 145 -5.55 -31.38 10.22
C SER A 145 -4.93 -32.00 11.46
N ASP A 146 -3.85 -31.41 12.00
CA ASP A 146 -3.20 -31.85 13.24
C ASP A 146 -3.79 -31.22 14.51
N GLY A 147 -4.89 -30.48 14.38
CA GLY A 147 -5.58 -29.80 15.48
C GLY A 147 -4.98 -28.44 15.87
N SER A 148 -3.92 -27.98 15.20
CA SER A 148 -3.48 -26.59 15.34
C SER A 148 -4.56 -25.62 14.90
N THR A 149 -4.58 -24.43 15.51
CA THR A 149 -5.57 -23.39 15.19
C THR A 149 -4.94 -22.01 15.11
N ILE A 150 -5.59 -21.15 14.33
CA ILE A 150 -5.38 -19.71 14.36
C ILE A 150 -6.74 -19.07 14.54
N ALA A 151 -6.96 -18.40 15.67
CA ALA A 151 -8.19 -17.69 15.96
C ALA A 151 -7.97 -16.18 15.82
N TYR A 152 -8.93 -15.50 15.19
CA TYR A 152 -8.87 -14.07 14.94
C TYR A 152 -10.05 -13.37 15.61
N THR A 153 -9.79 -12.22 16.22
CA THR A 153 -10.81 -11.32 16.78
C THR A 153 -10.78 -9.99 16.05
N TYR A 154 -11.95 -9.50 15.66
CA TYR A 154 -12.11 -8.24 14.93
C TYR A 154 -13.08 -7.30 15.65
N GLY A 155 -12.89 -6.00 15.44
CA GLY A 155 -13.91 -5.00 15.70
C GLY A 155 -15.08 -5.12 14.72
N ALA A 156 -16.18 -4.44 15.02
CA ALA A 156 -17.38 -4.43 14.16
C ALA A 156 -17.14 -3.77 12.79
N ASP A 157 -16.09 -2.97 12.66
CA ASP A 157 -15.62 -2.33 11.43
C ASP A 157 -14.68 -3.23 10.60
N GLY A 158 -14.33 -4.41 11.11
CA GLY A 158 -13.38 -5.34 10.48
C GLY A 158 -11.93 -5.12 10.88
N THR A 159 -11.62 -4.18 11.79
CA THR A 159 -10.25 -3.99 12.30
C THR A 159 -9.81 -5.22 13.08
N LYS A 160 -8.67 -5.82 12.72
CA LYS A 160 -8.10 -6.96 13.47
C LYS A 160 -7.60 -6.49 14.83
N LEU A 161 -8.09 -7.12 15.90
CA LEU A 161 -7.78 -6.77 17.29
C LEU A 161 -6.89 -7.82 17.95
N LYS A 162 -7.01 -9.09 17.57
CA LYS A 162 -6.24 -10.20 18.16
C LYS A 162 -6.07 -11.37 17.21
N THR A 163 -4.92 -12.02 17.31
CA THR A 163 -4.66 -13.33 16.73
C THR A 163 -4.15 -14.29 17.82
N VAL A 164 -4.66 -15.52 17.86
CA VAL A 164 -4.19 -16.58 18.76
C VAL A 164 -3.77 -17.78 17.93
N HIS A 165 -2.47 -18.06 17.89
CA HIS A 165 -1.89 -19.24 17.25
C HIS A 165 -1.71 -20.34 18.29
N LYS A 166 -2.29 -21.51 18.05
CA LYS A 166 -2.12 -22.70 18.88
C LYS A 166 -1.47 -23.82 18.07
N THR A 167 -0.25 -24.20 18.45
CA THR A 167 0.53 -25.26 17.80
C THR A 167 1.05 -26.25 18.83
N GLY A 168 0.48 -27.46 18.83
CA GLY A 168 0.71 -28.42 19.92
C GLY A 168 0.35 -27.78 21.27
N SER A 169 1.30 -27.79 22.20
CA SER A 169 1.17 -27.14 23.51
C SER A 169 1.50 -25.64 23.51
N THR A 170 2.07 -25.11 22.43
CA THR A 170 2.48 -23.70 22.34
C THR A 170 1.29 -22.84 21.94
N THR A 171 1.06 -21.77 22.69
CA THR A 171 0.10 -20.72 22.33
C THR A 171 0.85 -19.39 22.21
N THR A 172 0.62 -18.67 21.13
CA THR A 172 1.08 -17.28 20.98
C THR A 172 -0.14 -16.41 20.75
N THR A 173 -0.33 -15.42 21.62
CA THR A 173 -1.38 -14.41 21.48
C THR A 173 -0.75 -13.10 21.03
N THR A 174 -1.31 -12.49 20.01
CA THR A 174 -0.90 -11.16 19.54
C THR A 174 -2.09 -10.22 19.60
N ASP A 175 -1.99 -9.14 20.37
CA ASP A 175 -3.02 -8.10 20.49
C ASP A 175 -2.57 -6.84 19.72
N TYR A 176 -3.49 -6.27 18.94
CA TYR A 176 -3.26 -5.09 18.12
C TYR A 176 -4.04 -3.90 18.72
N CYS A 177 -3.33 -3.02 19.42
CA CYS A 177 -3.89 -1.90 20.17
C CYS A 177 -3.49 -0.57 19.50
N GLY A 178 -4.17 -0.23 18.40
CA GLY A 178 -3.77 0.90 17.56
C GLY A 178 -2.42 0.62 16.91
N ASN A 179 -1.42 1.44 17.21
CA ASN A 179 -0.05 1.24 16.73
C ASN A 179 0.82 0.38 17.66
N VAL A 180 0.34 0.00 18.85
CA VAL A 180 1.09 -0.87 19.75
C VAL A 180 0.69 -2.32 19.54
N VAL A 181 1.67 -3.19 19.33
CA VAL A 181 1.50 -4.64 19.22
C VAL A 181 2.02 -5.31 20.48
N TYR A 182 1.19 -6.14 21.09
CA TYR A 182 1.54 -6.97 22.23
C TYR A 182 1.70 -8.42 21.78
N GLU A 183 2.64 -9.15 22.37
CA GLU A 183 2.74 -10.60 22.22
C GLU A 183 2.78 -11.23 23.61
N ASN A 184 1.82 -12.12 23.90
CA ASN A 184 1.62 -12.75 25.20
C ASN A 184 1.60 -11.71 26.34
N ASP A 185 0.75 -10.70 26.19
CA ASP A 185 0.56 -9.57 27.12
C ASP A 185 1.79 -8.65 27.31
N VAL A 186 2.87 -8.84 26.55
CA VAL A 186 4.06 -8.00 26.58
C VAL A 186 4.09 -7.05 25.39
N GLN A 187 4.31 -5.75 25.65
CA GLN A 187 4.54 -4.75 24.61
C GLN A 187 5.76 -5.12 23.76
N LYS A 188 5.53 -5.38 22.47
CA LYS A 188 6.58 -5.84 21.55
C LYS A 188 7.02 -4.73 20.61
N LEU A 189 6.07 -4.16 19.85
CA LEU A 189 6.34 -3.17 18.81
C LEU A 189 5.44 -1.94 18.99
N LEU A 190 6.00 -0.76 18.71
CA LEU A 190 5.23 0.45 18.40
C LEU A 190 5.45 0.77 16.92
N LEU A 191 4.41 0.61 16.11
CA LEU A 191 4.46 0.82 14.67
C LEU A 191 4.49 2.32 14.35
N THR A 192 5.27 2.70 13.34
CA THR A 192 5.41 4.07 12.84
C THR A 192 5.24 4.08 11.32
N ASP A 193 5.01 5.26 10.73
CA ASP A 193 4.82 5.38 9.28
C ASP A 193 6.03 4.86 8.47
N GLU A 194 7.23 5.02 9.04
CA GLU A 194 8.49 4.66 8.41
C GLU A 194 9.11 3.36 8.95
N GLY A 195 8.46 2.66 9.87
CA GLY A 195 9.09 1.54 10.57
C GLY A 195 8.40 1.12 11.86
N TYR A 196 9.21 0.86 12.88
CA TYR A 196 8.72 0.53 14.21
C TYR A 196 9.77 0.81 15.29
N VAL A 197 9.32 0.87 16.54
CA VAL A 197 10.16 0.89 17.74
C VAL A 197 10.02 -0.45 18.44
N THR A 198 11.13 -1.07 18.80
CA THR A 198 11.13 -2.22 19.71
C THR A 198 10.91 -1.70 21.13
N LEU A 199 9.78 -2.07 21.75
CA LEU A 199 9.37 -1.45 23.02
C LEU A 199 10.18 -1.93 24.23
N SER A 200 10.80 -3.10 24.14
CA SER A 200 11.65 -3.62 25.22
C SER A 200 12.96 -2.83 25.41
N ASP A 201 13.47 -2.17 24.37
CA ASP A 201 14.72 -1.42 24.42
C ASP A 201 14.64 0.02 23.86
N GLY A 202 13.48 0.41 23.34
CA GLY A 202 13.22 1.75 22.81
C GLY A 202 13.95 2.06 21.50
N LYS A 203 14.49 1.06 20.79
CA LYS A 203 15.25 1.30 19.55
C LYS A 203 14.34 1.45 18.34
N TYR A 204 14.70 2.38 17.46
CA TYR A 204 14.01 2.61 16.20
C TYR A 204 14.56 1.71 15.10
N HIS A 205 13.66 1.24 14.25
CA HIS A 205 13.91 0.47 13.06
C HIS A 205 13.15 1.10 11.90
N TYR A 206 13.76 1.19 10.72
CA TYR A 206 13.22 1.89 9.56
C TYR A 206 13.12 0.95 8.36
N TYR A 207 12.04 1.11 7.61
CA TYR A 207 11.79 0.39 6.37
C TYR A 207 12.30 1.19 5.18
N LEU A 208 13.13 0.55 4.34
CA LEU A 208 13.41 1.03 2.99
C LEU A 208 12.49 0.27 2.03
N LYS A 209 11.51 0.99 1.50
CA LYS A 209 10.43 0.45 0.68
C LYS A 209 10.73 0.61 -0.82
N ASP A 210 10.21 -0.29 -1.65
CA ASP A 210 10.18 -0.08 -3.11
C ASP A 210 8.97 0.78 -3.54
N HIS A 211 8.80 0.97 -4.85
CA HIS A 211 7.72 1.80 -5.42
C HIS A 211 6.31 1.30 -5.09
N GLN A 212 6.16 0.08 -4.59
CA GLN A 212 4.88 -0.51 -4.20
C GLN A 212 4.66 -0.53 -2.69
N GLY A 213 5.58 0.05 -1.93
CA GLY A 213 5.57 -0.03 -0.48
C GLY A 213 6.04 -1.38 0.07
N ASN A 214 6.69 -2.24 -0.72
CA ASN A 214 7.22 -3.50 -0.19
C ASN A 214 8.45 -3.23 0.67
N ASN A 215 8.52 -3.82 1.87
CA ASN A 215 9.66 -3.66 2.78
C ASN A 215 10.90 -4.44 2.27
N ARG A 216 11.71 -3.80 1.42
CA ARG A 216 12.92 -4.41 0.83
C ARG A 216 14.07 -4.51 1.82
N VAL A 217 14.23 -3.53 2.70
CA VAL A 217 15.28 -3.52 3.72
C VAL A 217 14.72 -3.00 5.03
N VAL A 218 15.10 -3.62 6.14
CA VAL A 218 14.95 -3.09 7.50
C VAL A 218 16.31 -2.67 7.99
N ILE A 219 16.44 -1.43 8.47
CA ILE A 219 17.65 -0.92 9.09
C ILE A 219 17.38 -0.46 10.52
N ASN A 220 18.35 -0.64 11.41
CA ASN A 220 18.27 -0.06 12.75
C ASN A 220 18.56 1.45 12.74
N GLN A 221 18.36 2.11 13.89
CA GLN A 221 18.62 3.53 14.08
C GLN A 221 20.07 3.99 13.80
N SER A 222 21.03 3.06 13.75
CA SER A 222 22.43 3.34 13.39
C SER A 222 22.69 3.13 11.89
N GLY A 223 21.68 2.80 11.09
CA GLY A 223 21.79 2.56 9.65
C GLY A 223 22.33 1.18 9.27
N THR A 224 22.38 0.23 10.21
CA THR A 224 22.81 -1.16 9.94
C THR A 224 21.65 -1.98 9.41
N VAL A 225 21.89 -2.77 8.35
CA VAL A 225 20.90 -3.68 7.77
C VAL A 225 20.60 -4.84 8.73
N GLU A 226 19.34 -5.04 9.07
CA GLU A 226 18.85 -6.13 9.91
C GLU A 226 18.14 -7.22 9.09
N GLU A 227 17.50 -6.81 7.99
CA GLU A 227 16.77 -7.71 7.11
C GLU A 227 16.75 -7.14 5.68
N ALA A 228 16.97 -7.98 4.68
CA ALA A 228 16.77 -7.66 3.28
C ALA A 228 15.84 -8.70 2.65
N ASN A 229 14.74 -8.27 2.05
CA ASN A 229 13.75 -9.13 1.39
C ASN A 229 13.79 -8.97 -0.12
N HIS A 230 13.58 -10.07 -0.83
CA HIS A 230 13.39 -10.08 -2.28
C HIS A 230 12.13 -10.84 -2.67
N TYR A 231 11.31 -10.20 -3.51
CA TYR A 231 9.97 -10.66 -3.84
C TYR A 231 9.84 -11.06 -5.30
N TYR A 232 9.14 -12.17 -5.56
CA TYR A 232 8.46 -12.42 -6.82
C TYR A 232 7.39 -11.33 -7.02
N PRO A 233 7.00 -11.05 -8.29
CA PRO A 233 5.96 -10.06 -8.61
C PRO A 233 4.68 -10.17 -7.78
N PHE A 234 4.13 -11.38 -7.60
CA PHE A 234 2.92 -11.62 -6.80
C PHE A 234 3.16 -11.64 -5.27
N GLY A 235 4.37 -11.26 -4.81
CA GLY A 235 4.66 -10.99 -3.40
C GLY A 235 5.33 -12.11 -2.62
N GLY A 236 5.67 -13.21 -3.29
CA GLY A 236 6.41 -14.30 -2.67
C GLY A 236 7.86 -13.95 -2.30
N VAL A 237 8.27 -14.20 -1.06
CA VAL A 237 9.65 -13.92 -0.62
C VAL A 237 10.59 -15.04 -1.10
N PHE A 238 11.37 -14.81 -2.16
CA PHE A 238 12.29 -15.82 -2.70
C PHE A 238 13.66 -15.83 -2.01
N ALA A 239 14.02 -14.75 -1.32
CA ALA A 239 15.22 -14.66 -0.52
C ALA A 239 15.03 -13.63 0.59
N SER A 240 15.52 -13.98 1.79
CA SER A 240 15.62 -13.05 2.90
C SER A 240 16.92 -13.26 3.68
N SER A 241 17.52 -12.18 4.18
CA SER A 241 18.67 -12.23 5.09
C SER A 241 18.29 -12.33 6.57
N GLY A 242 17.00 -12.21 6.90
CA GLY A 242 16.51 -12.18 8.28
C GLY A 242 14.99 -12.31 8.40
N ASN A 243 14.49 -12.30 9.63
CA ASN A 243 13.04 -12.26 9.89
C ASN A 243 12.76 -11.56 11.22
N VAL A 244 13.04 -10.26 11.27
CA VAL A 244 12.96 -9.46 12.50
C VAL A 244 11.56 -8.93 12.78
N GLN A 245 10.69 -8.91 11.76
CA GLN A 245 9.35 -8.33 11.81
C GLN A 245 8.42 -8.94 10.73
N PRO A 246 7.08 -8.94 10.90
CA PRO A 246 6.17 -9.67 10.01
C PRO A 246 5.65 -8.90 8.78
N TYR A 247 5.86 -7.59 8.68
CA TYR A 247 5.34 -6.75 7.58
C TYR A 247 6.24 -6.82 6.34
N LYS A 248 5.77 -7.42 5.24
CA LYS A 248 6.61 -7.68 4.06
C LYS A 248 6.07 -6.97 2.81
N TYR A 249 5.32 -7.68 1.97
CA TYR A 249 4.79 -7.20 0.70
C TYR A 249 3.65 -6.19 0.93
N ASN A 250 3.71 -5.04 0.24
CA ASN A 250 2.89 -3.84 0.44
C ASN A 250 2.77 -3.37 1.91
N GLY A 251 3.75 -3.69 2.76
CA GLY A 251 3.69 -3.44 4.20
C GLY A 251 2.63 -4.26 4.95
N LYS A 252 2.07 -5.31 4.33
CA LYS A 252 1.08 -6.19 4.95
C LYS A 252 1.75 -7.23 5.84
N GLU A 253 1.07 -7.54 6.94
CA GLU A 253 1.51 -8.57 7.87
C GLU A 253 1.45 -9.93 7.17
N TYR A 254 2.58 -10.64 7.19
CA TYR A 254 2.74 -11.98 6.66
C TYR A 254 2.69 -12.99 7.78
N ASP A 255 1.69 -13.86 7.77
CA ASP A 255 1.56 -14.95 8.74
C ASP A 255 2.07 -16.25 8.12
N SER A 256 3.31 -16.61 8.48
CA SER A 256 3.96 -17.86 8.06
C SER A 256 3.75 -19.01 9.04
N LYS A 257 3.07 -18.79 10.17
CA LYS A 257 2.94 -19.82 11.21
C LYS A 257 2.16 -21.00 10.67
N LYS A 258 2.65 -22.21 10.96
CA LYS A 258 2.14 -23.48 10.40
C LYS A 258 2.04 -23.54 8.87
N GLY A 259 2.84 -22.75 8.16
CA GLY A 259 2.84 -22.77 6.70
C GLY A 259 1.60 -22.11 6.08
N LEU A 260 0.84 -21.32 6.85
CA LEU A 260 -0.30 -20.54 6.34
C LEU A 260 0.15 -19.69 5.15
N ASN A 261 1.23 -18.92 5.34
CA ASN A 261 1.90 -18.13 4.31
C ASN A 261 0.94 -17.14 3.62
N TRP A 262 0.09 -16.49 4.41
CA TRP A 262 -0.89 -15.51 3.94
C TRP A 262 -0.53 -14.09 4.38
N TYR A 263 -0.86 -13.14 3.52
CA TYR A 263 -0.84 -11.72 3.84
C TYR A 263 -2.23 -11.29 4.31
N ASP A 264 -2.28 -10.58 5.44
CA ASP A 264 -3.50 -9.90 5.88
C ASP A 264 -3.59 -8.52 5.23
N TYR A 265 -4.50 -8.37 4.26
CA TYR A 265 -4.74 -7.09 3.59
C TYR A 265 -5.76 -6.22 4.32
N GLY A 266 -6.48 -6.74 5.31
CA GLY A 266 -7.55 -6.08 6.06
C GLY A 266 -8.92 -6.64 5.71
N ALA A 267 -9.39 -6.42 4.47
CA ALA A 267 -10.68 -6.93 4.00
C ALA A 267 -10.64 -8.41 3.59
N ARG A 268 -9.47 -8.91 3.19
CA ARG A 268 -9.27 -10.26 2.69
C ARG A 268 -7.87 -10.74 3.08
N HIS A 269 -7.72 -12.06 3.16
CA HIS A 269 -6.40 -12.69 3.25
C HIS A 269 -5.94 -13.10 1.85
N TYR A 270 -4.67 -12.86 1.55
CA TYR A 270 -4.04 -13.06 0.26
C TYR A 270 -3.00 -14.17 0.33
N ASP A 271 -3.08 -15.12 -0.59
CA ASP A 271 -2.09 -16.17 -0.76
C ASP A 271 -1.17 -15.83 -1.94
N ALA A 272 0.05 -15.39 -1.62
CA ALA A 272 1.04 -15.03 -2.62
C ALA A 272 1.54 -16.24 -3.44
N VAL A 273 1.47 -17.46 -2.89
CA VAL A 273 1.89 -18.68 -3.60
C VAL A 273 0.95 -18.95 -4.78
N LEU A 274 -0.32 -18.58 -4.62
CA LEU A 274 -1.37 -18.77 -5.61
C LEU A 274 -1.68 -17.49 -6.43
N GLY A 275 -1.17 -16.34 -6.02
CA GLY A 275 -1.44 -15.05 -6.65
C GLY A 275 -2.90 -14.57 -6.49
N ARG A 276 -3.60 -15.00 -5.43
CA ARG A 276 -5.04 -14.73 -5.26
C ARG A 276 -5.51 -14.58 -3.81
N PHE A 277 -6.64 -13.91 -3.64
CA PHE A 277 -7.35 -13.81 -2.37
C PHE A 277 -8.14 -15.08 -2.03
N THR A 278 -8.40 -15.25 -0.74
CA THR A 278 -9.11 -16.40 -0.14
C THR A 278 -10.64 -16.21 -0.10
N THR A 279 -11.13 -15.00 -0.29
CA THR A 279 -12.56 -14.65 -0.27
C THR A 279 -12.91 -13.70 -1.42
N ASN A 280 -14.21 -13.60 -1.72
CA ASN A 280 -14.73 -12.67 -2.73
C ASN A 280 -14.44 -11.20 -2.36
N ASP A 281 -14.17 -10.39 -3.38
CA ASP A 281 -14.11 -8.93 -3.23
C ASP A 281 -15.49 -8.36 -2.83
N ARG A 282 -15.54 -7.61 -1.73
CA ARG A 282 -16.77 -6.90 -1.30
C ARG A 282 -17.25 -5.86 -2.32
N PHE A 283 -16.37 -5.41 -3.21
CA PHE A 283 -16.64 -4.49 -4.31
C PHE A 283 -16.52 -5.16 -5.67
N ALA A 284 -16.72 -6.49 -5.76
CA ALA A 284 -16.68 -7.23 -7.03
C ALA A 284 -17.57 -6.62 -8.13
N GLU A 285 -18.69 -6.00 -7.75
CA GLU A 285 -19.59 -5.29 -8.68
C GLU A 285 -18.95 -4.06 -9.35
N LYS A 286 -17.83 -3.53 -8.85
CA LYS A 286 -17.06 -2.50 -9.57
C LYS A 286 -16.18 -3.09 -10.66
N TYR A 287 -15.97 -4.41 -10.64
CA TYR A 287 -14.97 -5.13 -11.40
C TYR A 287 -15.60 -6.30 -12.17
N TYR A 288 -16.75 -6.09 -12.83
CA TYR A 288 -17.50 -7.17 -13.51
C TYR A 288 -16.69 -8.02 -14.50
N SER A 289 -15.68 -7.45 -15.14
CA SER A 289 -14.81 -8.14 -16.11
C SER A 289 -13.66 -8.92 -15.46
N MET A 290 -13.64 -9.01 -14.12
CA MET A 290 -12.54 -9.53 -13.33
C MET A 290 -13.04 -10.60 -12.36
N SER A 291 -12.27 -11.66 -12.18
CA SER A 291 -12.44 -12.59 -11.07
C SER A 291 -12.39 -11.85 -9.73
N PRO A 292 -13.34 -12.11 -8.80
CA PRO A 292 -13.39 -11.47 -7.49
C PRO A 292 -12.27 -11.94 -6.55
N TYR A 293 -11.40 -12.88 -6.97
CA TYR A 293 -10.28 -13.39 -6.18
C TYR A 293 -8.91 -12.87 -6.66
N GLN A 294 -8.82 -12.17 -7.78
CA GLN A 294 -7.51 -11.78 -8.34
C GLN A 294 -6.88 -10.63 -7.55
N TYR A 295 -5.56 -10.64 -7.43
CA TYR A 295 -4.82 -9.53 -6.83
C TYR A 295 -4.43 -8.48 -7.88
N GLY A 296 -4.70 -7.20 -7.59
CA GLY A 296 -4.20 -6.07 -8.37
C GLY A 296 -4.52 -6.13 -9.87
N ALA A 297 -5.68 -6.69 -10.26
CA ALA A 297 -6.06 -6.96 -11.65
C ALA A 297 -5.03 -7.81 -12.44
N ASN A 298 -4.31 -8.71 -11.76
CA ASN A 298 -3.18 -9.49 -12.28
C ASN A 298 -2.03 -8.64 -12.85
N SER A 299 -1.91 -7.38 -12.44
CA SER A 299 -0.77 -6.51 -12.75
C SER A 299 -0.05 -6.14 -11.46
N PRO A 300 0.54 -7.12 -10.75
CA PRO A 300 0.98 -6.97 -9.36
C PRO A 300 2.19 -6.06 -9.19
N VAL A 301 2.83 -5.59 -10.27
CA VAL A 301 3.94 -4.62 -10.24
C VAL A 301 3.46 -3.20 -10.47
N GLY A 302 2.40 -3.06 -11.27
CA GLY A 302 1.80 -1.78 -11.63
C GLY A 302 0.66 -1.39 -10.69
N ASN A 303 0.05 -2.33 -9.97
CA ASN A 303 -1.13 -2.08 -9.16
C ASN A 303 -0.90 -2.53 -7.71
N ILE A 304 -1.61 -1.90 -6.78
CA ILE A 304 -1.67 -2.30 -5.36
C ILE A 304 -3.13 -2.46 -4.99
N ASP A 305 -3.49 -3.60 -4.39
CA ASP A 305 -4.75 -3.70 -3.66
C ASP A 305 -4.52 -3.20 -2.23
N VAL A 306 -5.12 -2.08 -1.84
CA VAL A 306 -4.69 -1.40 -0.62
C VAL A 306 -5.25 -2.01 0.65
N ASN A 307 -6.48 -2.52 0.60
CA ASN A 307 -7.15 -3.13 1.75
C ASN A 307 -7.60 -4.56 1.44
N GLY A 308 -7.27 -5.11 0.27
CA GLY A 308 -7.89 -6.33 -0.20
C GLY A 308 -9.33 -6.07 -0.66
N ASP A 309 -9.62 -4.91 -1.23
CA ASP A 309 -10.95 -4.56 -1.79
C ASP A 309 -10.89 -3.41 -2.80
N SER A 310 -9.73 -2.74 -2.93
CA SER A 310 -9.62 -1.47 -3.65
C SER A 310 -8.28 -1.38 -4.36
N ILE A 311 -8.33 -1.42 -5.69
CA ILE A 311 -7.14 -1.40 -6.55
C ILE A 311 -6.74 0.05 -6.84
N ILE A 312 -5.49 0.40 -6.52
CA ILE A 312 -4.80 1.57 -7.05
C ILE A 312 -3.99 1.14 -8.28
N ILE A 313 -4.20 1.83 -9.40
CA ILE A 313 -3.54 1.54 -10.68
C ILE A 313 -2.38 2.51 -10.86
N LYS A 314 -1.18 1.96 -11.12
CA LYS A 314 0.08 2.70 -11.30
C LYS A 314 0.30 3.71 -10.17
N PRO A 315 0.42 3.24 -8.90
CA PRO A 315 0.56 4.11 -7.76
C PRO A 315 1.75 5.03 -7.99
N ASN A 316 1.48 6.33 -7.94
CA ASN A 316 2.53 7.32 -8.02
C ASN A 316 3.02 7.55 -6.59
N ALA A 317 4.26 7.15 -6.30
CA ALA A 317 4.87 7.35 -4.99
C ALA A 317 4.87 8.83 -4.54
N ASN A 318 4.71 9.77 -5.49
CA ASN A 318 4.63 11.22 -5.26
C ASN A 318 3.21 11.79 -5.50
N GLY A 319 2.24 10.95 -5.86
CA GLY A 319 0.86 11.36 -6.08
C GLY A 319 0.21 11.78 -4.77
N ILE A 320 -0.20 13.04 -4.63
CA ILE A 320 -0.91 13.54 -3.44
C ILE A 320 -2.16 12.69 -3.12
N ILE A 321 -2.83 12.18 -4.15
CA ILE A 321 -4.00 11.28 -4.01
C ILE A 321 -3.61 9.88 -3.50
N ASP A 322 -2.41 9.40 -3.86
CA ASP A 322 -1.91 8.06 -3.53
C ASP A 322 -1.18 8.03 -2.18
N GLN A 323 -0.58 9.14 -1.75
CA GLN A 323 0.00 9.32 -0.42
C GLN A 323 -1.03 9.41 0.72
N ILE A 324 -2.31 9.27 0.41
CA ILE A 324 -3.37 9.18 1.40
C ILE A 324 -3.39 7.80 2.12
N LYS A 325 -2.49 6.84 1.83
CA LYS A 325 -2.39 5.56 2.58
C LYS A 325 -0.91 5.23 2.84
N VAL A 326 -0.48 4.64 3.96
CA VAL A 326 -0.67 3.23 4.34
C VAL A 326 -0.02 3.02 5.72
N LEU A 327 -0.76 2.55 6.73
CA LEU A 327 -0.21 1.50 7.61
C LEU A 327 -1.29 0.64 8.28
N PHE A 328 -2.50 1.13 8.57
CA PHE A 328 -3.64 0.28 8.95
C PHE A 328 -4.95 0.86 8.42
N GLY A 329 -5.88 -0.03 8.06
CA GLY A 329 -7.06 0.26 7.26
C GLY A 329 -7.98 1.31 7.87
N TYR A 330 -7.88 2.53 7.36
CA TYR A 330 -9.02 3.42 7.33
C TYR A 330 -8.98 4.19 6.02
N ASP A 331 -9.87 3.86 5.08
CA ASP A 331 -10.52 4.94 4.33
C ASP A 331 -11.38 5.65 5.39
N THR A 332 -10.75 6.48 6.23
CA THR A 332 -11.50 7.30 7.18
C THR A 332 -12.44 8.16 6.35
N LYS A 333 -13.56 8.58 6.94
CA LYS A 333 -14.39 9.66 6.36
C LYS A 333 -13.53 10.85 5.86
N PHE A 334 -12.38 11.08 6.51
CA PHE A 334 -11.43 12.11 6.16
C PHE A 334 -10.82 11.86 4.78
N GLN A 335 -10.28 10.67 4.52
CA GLN A 335 -9.69 10.32 3.22
C GLN A 335 -10.69 10.45 2.07
N LYS A 336 -11.94 9.98 2.29
CA LYS A 336 -13.03 10.13 1.32
C LYS A 336 -13.27 11.61 0.98
N ASP A 337 -13.38 12.46 1.99
CA ASP A 337 -13.69 13.87 1.80
C ASP A 337 -12.51 14.62 1.16
N VAL A 338 -11.25 14.33 1.55
CA VAL A 338 -10.06 14.90 0.89
C VAL A 338 -9.99 14.52 -0.58
N LYS A 339 -10.21 13.24 -0.92
CA LYS A 339 -10.23 12.78 -2.32
C LYS A 339 -11.33 13.46 -3.12
N ALA A 340 -12.52 13.60 -2.55
CA ALA A 340 -13.63 14.28 -3.20
C ALA A 340 -13.31 15.77 -3.46
N ASP A 341 -12.69 16.45 -2.49
CA ASP A 341 -12.29 17.84 -2.65
C ASP A 341 -11.16 18.02 -3.68
N LEU A 342 -10.13 17.17 -3.66
CA LEU A 342 -9.07 17.19 -4.67
C LEU A 342 -9.61 16.93 -6.09
N PHE A 343 -10.49 15.92 -6.22
CA PHE A 343 -11.14 15.63 -7.48
C PHE A 343 -11.95 16.83 -7.98
N GLN A 344 -12.77 17.43 -7.10
CA GLN A 344 -13.59 18.57 -7.46
C GLN A 344 -12.75 19.81 -7.78
N LEU A 345 -11.63 20.05 -7.08
CA LEU A 345 -10.69 21.13 -7.40
C LEU A 345 -10.12 21.00 -8.82
N LYS A 346 -9.78 19.78 -9.26
CA LYS A 346 -9.32 19.53 -10.63
C LYS A 346 -10.40 19.84 -11.67
N GLN A 347 -11.68 19.69 -11.32
CA GLN A 347 -12.80 20.04 -12.21
C GLN A 347 -13.12 21.54 -12.18
N ASP A 348 -12.97 22.18 -11.01
CA ASP A 348 -13.38 23.57 -10.80
C ASP A 348 -12.49 24.57 -11.56
N ASP A 349 -11.16 24.40 -11.59
CA ASP A 349 -10.25 25.34 -12.26
C ASP A 349 -9.01 24.65 -12.87
N LYS A 350 -8.69 24.98 -14.12
CA LYS A 350 -7.56 24.39 -14.87
C LYS A 350 -6.19 24.71 -14.26
N LYS A 351 -5.98 25.89 -13.69
CA LYS A 351 -4.69 26.22 -13.04
C LYS A 351 -4.54 25.46 -11.73
N VAL A 352 -5.63 25.30 -10.97
CA VAL A 352 -5.63 24.45 -9.77
C VAL A 352 -5.38 22.99 -10.13
N ALA A 353 -5.99 22.50 -11.22
CA ALA A 353 -5.70 21.17 -11.74
C ALA A 353 -4.22 20.99 -12.12
N ASP A 354 -3.62 21.98 -12.79
CA ASP A 354 -2.19 21.99 -13.16
C ASP A 354 -1.28 22.01 -11.92
N ILE A 355 -1.63 22.77 -10.88
CA ILE A 355 -0.92 22.76 -9.59
C ILE A 355 -0.94 21.36 -8.99
N ILE A 356 -2.12 20.74 -8.88
CA ILE A 356 -2.26 19.41 -8.31
C ILE A 356 -1.46 18.39 -9.15
N GLY A 357 -1.59 18.42 -10.48
CA GLY A 357 -0.86 17.53 -11.38
C GLY A 357 0.67 17.68 -11.25
N LYS A 358 1.17 18.91 -11.18
CA LYS A 358 2.62 19.17 -11.03
C LYS A 358 3.20 18.78 -9.68
N LEU A 359 2.37 18.77 -8.64
CA LEU A 359 2.74 18.26 -7.33
C LEU A 359 2.73 16.73 -7.34
N GLU A 360 1.73 16.11 -7.97
CA GLU A 360 1.67 14.66 -8.17
C GLU A 360 2.88 14.16 -8.99
N GLU A 361 3.30 14.89 -10.01
CA GLU A 361 4.47 14.56 -10.84
C GLU A 361 5.83 14.93 -10.20
N SER A 362 5.83 15.59 -9.04
CA SER A 362 7.08 16.04 -8.42
C SER A 362 7.97 14.86 -8.01
N LYS A 363 9.29 15.11 -7.91
CA LYS A 363 10.22 14.19 -7.23
C LYS A 363 10.19 14.34 -5.71
N ASN A 364 9.60 15.42 -5.21
CA ASN A 364 9.42 15.66 -3.79
C ASN A 364 8.08 15.10 -3.31
N ILE A 365 8.05 14.75 -2.03
CA ILE A 365 6.90 14.15 -1.37
C ILE A 365 6.00 15.24 -0.78
N HIS A 366 4.71 15.20 -1.12
CA HIS A 366 3.68 16.11 -0.64
C HIS A 366 2.50 15.29 -0.12
N TYR A 367 2.26 15.31 1.20
CA TYR A 367 1.14 14.59 1.80
C TYR A 367 0.15 15.52 2.48
N ILE A 368 -1.11 15.09 2.53
CA ILE A 368 -2.20 15.80 3.22
C ILE A 368 -2.53 15.06 4.52
N THR A 369 -2.53 15.77 5.63
CA THR A 369 -2.87 15.24 6.95
C THR A 369 -3.88 16.13 7.68
N MET A 370 -4.43 15.66 8.80
CA MET A 370 -5.37 16.43 9.60
C MET A 370 -4.63 17.37 10.57
N PRO A 371 -5.01 18.66 10.68
CA PRO A 371 -4.44 19.55 11.68
C PRO A 371 -4.78 19.06 13.10
N LYS A 372 -3.96 19.44 14.09
CA LYS A 372 -4.29 19.17 15.49
C LYS A 372 -5.62 19.81 15.85
N LYS A 373 -6.32 19.23 16.83
CA LYS A 373 -7.63 19.73 17.27
C LYS A 373 -7.52 21.21 17.67
N GLY A 374 -8.22 22.07 16.92
CA GLY A 374 -8.24 23.52 17.16
C GLY A 374 -7.30 24.33 16.27
N GLU A 375 -6.40 23.68 15.51
CA GLU A 375 -5.54 24.32 14.53
C GLU A 375 -6.24 24.52 13.18
N TYR A 376 -5.65 25.39 12.35
CA TYR A 376 -6.17 25.77 11.04
C TYR A 376 -5.48 25.00 9.92
N ASN A 377 -6.06 25.04 8.73
CA ASN A 377 -5.36 24.55 7.54
C ASN A 377 -4.07 25.35 7.34
N SER A 378 -3.00 24.66 6.97
CA SER A 378 -1.67 25.24 6.77
C SER A 378 -0.80 24.31 5.93
N THR A 379 0.34 24.81 5.45
CA THR A 379 1.38 23.98 4.82
C THR A 379 2.69 24.11 5.58
N GLY A 380 3.20 22.99 6.09
CA GLY A 380 4.51 22.86 6.71
C GLY A 380 5.61 22.59 5.68
N PHE A 381 6.73 23.31 5.79
CA PHE A 381 7.92 23.14 4.94
C PHE A 381 9.18 23.68 5.63
N ASN A 382 10.38 23.34 5.13
CA ASN A 382 11.64 23.82 5.70
C ASN A 382 11.97 25.24 5.22
N ALA A 383 11.91 26.21 6.13
CA ALA A 383 12.15 27.62 5.84
C ALA A 383 13.56 27.92 5.33
N ASP A 384 14.58 27.19 5.80
CA ASP A 384 15.96 27.42 5.37
C ASP A 384 16.21 26.89 3.96
N LYS A 385 15.51 25.83 3.54
CA LYS A 385 15.49 25.39 2.13
C LYS A 385 14.87 26.44 1.22
N VAL A 386 13.80 27.12 1.67
CA VAL A 386 13.20 28.26 0.93
C VAL A 386 14.23 29.38 0.75
N LYS A 387 14.90 29.81 1.82
CA LYS A 387 15.94 30.87 1.75
C LYS A 387 17.11 30.49 0.83
N LYS A 388 17.41 29.20 0.72
CA LYS A 388 18.47 28.65 -0.14
C LYS A 388 18.00 28.28 -1.56
N ASN A 389 16.73 28.58 -1.90
CA ASN A 389 16.14 28.25 -3.18
C ASN A 389 16.20 26.75 -3.55
N ILE A 390 16.01 25.89 -2.54
CA ILE A 390 16.06 24.43 -2.66
C ILE A 390 14.62 23.90 -2.76
N SER A 391 14.37 23.09 -3.79
CA SER A 391 13.09 22.39 -4.02
C SER A 391 12.87 21.37 -2.91
N GLN A 392 11.64 21.25 -2.43
CA GLN A 392 11.32 20.40 -1.28
C GLN A 392 9.87 19.93 -1.29
N GLY A 393 9.63 18.87 -0.51
CA GLY A 393 8.31 18.40 -0.15
C GLY A 393 7.61 19.29 0.88
N SER A 394 6.39 18.94 1.23
CA SER A 394 5.57 19.67 2.19
C SER A 394 4.57 18.76 2.89
N GLU A 395 4.10 19.23 4.05
CA GLU A 395 2.99 18.62 4.79
C GLU A 395 1.80 19.59 4.76
N ILE A 396 0.70 19.18 4.12
CA ILE A 396 -0.51 19.99 3.98
C ILE A 396 -1.48 19.58 5.07
N TYR A 397 -1.67 20.44 6.06
CA TYR A 397 -2.68 20.26 7.09
C TYR A 397 -4.03 20.74 6.57
N TYR A 398 -4.98 19.81 6.41
CA TYR A 398 -6.31 20.07 5.87
C TYR A 398 -7.39 19.47 6.76
N ASN A 399 -8.43 20.24 7.06
CA ASN A 399 -9.62 19.75 7.76
C ASN A 399 -10.87 19.89 6.85
N PRO A 400 -11.33 18.81 6.20
CA PRO A 400 -12.53 18.82 5.35
C PRO A 400 -13.83 19.04 6.13
N TYR A 401 -13.79 18.92 7.46
CA TYR A 401 -14.96 19.12 8.33
C TYR A 401 -15.08 20.54 8.87
N ASN A 402 -14.08 21.39 8.61
CA ASN A 402 -14.05 22.73 9.19
C ASN A 402 -15.04 23.67 8.47
N ARG A 403 -16.33 23.48 8.74
CA ARG A 403 -17.42 24.38 8.36
C ARG A 403 -17.53 25.51 9.38
N ARG A 404 -16.45 26.24 9.65
CA ARG A 404 -16.51 27.37 10.59
C ARG A 404 -16.81 28.66 9.85
N ARG A 405 -17.95 29.28 10.19
CA ARG A 405 -18.20 30.70 9.94
C ARG A 405 -17.18 31.52 10.73
N GLY A 406 -16.52 32.47 10.08
CA GLY A 406 -15.66 33.45 10.77
C GLY A 406 -16.48 34.31 11.74
N ARG A 407 -15.82 34.97 12.71
CA ARG A 407 -16.47 35.90 13.67
C ARG A 407 -17.19 37.09 13.01
N ASN A 408 -16.93 37.33 11.72
CA ASN A 408 -17.61 38.32 10.88
C ASN A 408 -18.29 37.55 9.74
N ASP A 409 -19.61 37.66 9.64
CA ASP A 409 -20.53 36.82 8.86
C ASP A 409 -20.44 37.02 7.31
N SER A 410 -19.29 37.38 6.76
CA SER A 410 -19.12 37.74 5.34
C SER A 410 -18.10 36.91 4.54
N ASP A 411 -17.42 35.93 5.14
CA ASP A 411 -16.40 35.12 4.47
C ASP A 411 -16.55 33.64 4.83
N MET A 412 -17.36 32.90 4.06
CA MET A 412 -17.45 31.45 4.20
C MET A 412 -16.28 30.80 3.44
N ARG A 413 -15.11 30.63 4.09
CA ARG A 413 -14.04 29.80 3.52
C ARG A 413 -14.46 28.34 3.64
N THR A 414 -15.05 27.79 2.57
CA THR A 414 -15.31 26.35 2.50
C THR A 414 -13.99 25.58 2.63
N PRO A 415 -14.00 24.38 3.20
CA PRO A 415 -12.80 23.55 3.31
C PRO A 415 -12.04 23.42 1.98
N ARG A 416 -12.74 23.26 0.85
CA ARG A 416 -12.17 23.18 -0.49
C ARG A 416 -11.39 24.43 -0.93
N ILE A 417 -11.88 25.63 -0.61
CA ILE A 417 -11.11 26.88 -0.80
C ILE A 417 -9.85 26.86 0.07
N GLY A 418 -10.01 26.37 1.31
CA GLY A 418 -8.92 26.03 2.22
C GLY A 418 -7.80 25.27 1.54
N LEU A 419 -8.14 24.11 1.01
CA LEU A 419 -7.22 23.18 0.38
C LEU A 419 -6.50 23.78 -0.84
N ALA A 420 -7.20 24.51 -1.71
CA ALA A 420 -6.59 25.15 -2.88
C ALA A 420 -5.48 26.15 -2.51
N HIS A 421 -5.67 26.89 -1.41
CA HIS A 421 -4.65 27.81 -0.88
C HIS A 421 -3.41 27.06 -0.40
N GLU A 422 -3.60 26.02 0.40
CA GLU A 422 -2.48 25.25 0.97
C GLU A 422 -1.70 24.49 -0.11
N LEU A 423 -2.40 24.01 -1.16
CA LEU A 423 -1.80 23.43 -2.36
C LEU A 423 -0.91 24.44 -3.12
N GLN A 424 -1.26 25.74 -3.14
CA GLN A 424 -0.41 26.75 -3.73
C GLN A 424 0.91 26.90 -2.96
N HIS A 425 0.88 26.91 -1.62
CA HIS A 425 2.10 26.96 -0.82
C HIS A 425 2.99 25.75 -1.07
N SER A 426 2.38 24.57 -1.14
CA SER A 426 3.06 23.33 -1.50
C SER A 426 3.75 23.43 -2.87
N PHE A 427 3.02 23.95 -3.86
CA PHE A 427 3.55 24.18 -5.20
C PHE A 427 4.69 25.18 -5.22
N ASP A 428 4.58 26.25 -4.45
CA ASP A 428 5.57 27.30 -4.40
C ASP A 428 6.91 26.80 -3.86
N VAL A 429 6.90 25.95 -2.83
CA VAL A 429 8.13 25.37 -2.27
C VAL A 429 8.70 24.26 -3.16
N ASP A 430 7.86 23.53 -3.88
CA ASP A 430 8.29 22.52 -4.84
C ASP A 430 9.01 23.15 -6.05
N LYS A 431 8.39 24.19 -6.63
CA LYS A 431 8.90 24.88 -7.83
C LYS A 431 9.91 25.98 -7.55
N LYS A 432 10.34 26.13 -6.28
CA LYS A 432 11.34 27.14 -5.86
C LYS A 432 10.89 28.59 -6.15
N VAL A 433 9.59 28.85 -6.04
CA VAL A 433 9.02 30.19 -6.22
C VAL A 433 8.51 30.78 -4.90
N ALA A 434 8.47 30.00 -3.82
CA ALA A 434 8.23 30.49 -2.47
C ALA A 434 9.27 31.55 -2.07
N THR A 435 8.83 32.75 -1.69
CA THR A 435 9.70 33.82 -1.21
C THR A 435 9.12 34.49 0.04
N TYR A 436 10.02 34.92 0.94
CA TYR A 436 9.65 35.71 2.12
C TYR A 436 9.53 37.22 1.84
N GLU A 437 9.50 37.59 0.56
CA GLU A 437 9.31 38.97 0.13
C GLU A 437 7.90 39.45 0.46
N ARG A 438 7.81 40.71 0.90
CA ARG A 438 6.55 41.31 1.35
C ARG A 438 6.14 42.44 0.41
N THR A 439 4.84 42.61 0.27
CA THR A 439 4.24 43.82 -0.29
C THR A 439 4.45 45.02 0.63
N LYS A 440 4.16 46.22 0.10
CA LYS A 440 4.12 47.46 0.87
C LYS A 440 3.23 47.37 2.13
N ASN A 441 2.20 46.52 2.10
CA ASN A 441 1.26 46.33 3.20
C ASN A 441 1.63 45.14 4.12
N GLY A 442 2.82 44.56 3.96
CA GLY A 442 3.36 43.53 4.85
C GLY A 442 2.93 42.09 4.54
N ILE A 443 2.09 41.85 3.52
CA ILE A 443 1.66 40.51 3.11
C ILE A 443 2.76 39.84 2.27
N LEU A 444 3.06 38.56 2.49
CA LEU A 444 4.03 37.81 1.70
C LEU A 444 3.55 37.62 0.25
N LEU A 445 4.47 37.65 -0.71
CA LEU A 445 4.12 37.41 -2.12
C LEU A 445 3.60 35.98 -2.35
N MET A 446 4.11 34.98 -1.61
CA MET A 446 3.56 33.61 -1.66
C MET A 446 2.11 33.55 -1.16
N ASP A 447 1.77 34.31 -0.11
CA ASP A 447 0.40 34.39 0.40
C ASP A 447 -0.55 35.02 -0.63
N ILE A 448 -0.08 35.98 -1.42
CA ILE A 448 -0.89 36.57 -2.49
C ILE A 448 -1.17 35.56 -3.60
N ARG A 449 -0.17 34.77 -4.01
CA ARG A 449 -0.40 33.69 -4.97
C ARG A 449 -1.43 32.71 -4.44
N ALA A 450 -1.32 32.32 -3.16
CA ALA A 450 -2.26 31.43 -2.53
C ALA A 450 -3.68 32.02 -2.44
N ILE A 451 -3.81 33.32 -2.18
CA ILE A 451 -5.09 34.06 -2.24
C ILE A 451 -5.67 34.07 -3.65
N ASN A 452 -4.84 34.30 -4.68
CA ASN A 452 -5.28 34.28 -6.07
C ASN A 452 -5.76 32.88 -6.49
N THR A 453 -5.09 31.82 -6.04
CA THR A 453 -5.51 30.42 -6.25
C THR A 453 -6.83 30.12 -5.53
N GLU A 454 -7.01 30.59 -4.30
CA GLU A 454 -8.30 30.51 -3.60
C GLU A 454 -9.41 31.30 -4.33
N ASN A 455 -9.10 32.49 -4.86
CA ASN A 455 -10.07 33.33 -5.58
C ASN A 455 -10.57 32.69 -6.87
N ARG A 456 -9.76 31.85 -7.52
CA ARG A 456 -10.18 31.03 -8.67
C ARG A 456 -11.32 30.10 -8.28
N ILE A 457 -11.18 29.40 -7.15
CA ILE A 457 -12.20 28.48 -6.65
C ILE A 457 -13.43 29.26 -6.16
N ARG A 458 -13.25 30.36 -5.42
CA ARG A 458 -14.35 31.24 -4.98
C ARG A 458 -15.23 31.67 -6.15
N LYS A 459 -14.62 32.07 -7.27
CA LYS A 459 -15.34 32.44 -8.50
C LYS A 459 -16.22 31.30 -9.03
N VAL A 460 -15.73 30.06 -9.01
CA VAL A 460 -16.45 28.88 -9.51
C VAL A 460 -17.67 28.57 -8.64
N ILE A 461 -17.55 28.72 -7.33
CA ILE A 461 -18.62 28.40 -6.37
C ILE A 461 -19.52 29.60 -6.00
N GLY A 462 -19.32 30.75 -6.65
CA GLY A 462 -20.14 31.96 -6.43
C GLY A 462 -19.86 32.71 -5.12
N GLU A 463 -18.70 32.49 -4.51
CA GLU A 463 -18.30 33.17 -3.26
C GLU A 463 -17.58 34.50 -3.56
N PRO A 464 -17.68 35.51 -2.65
CA PRO A 464 -16.97 36.77 -2.81
C PRO A 464 -15.46 36.59 -2.91
N LYS A 465 -14.82 37.42 -3.75
CA LYS A 465 -13.36 37.48 -3.88
C LYS A 465 -12.75 37.88 -2.54
N ARG A 466 -11.78 37.10 -2.05
CA ARG A 466 -10.99 37.43 -0.87
C ARG A 466 -10.05 38.60 -1.18
N THR A 467 -10.20 39.69 -0.43
CA THR A 467 -9.37 40.90 -0.54
C THR A 467 -8.59 41.22 0.73
N MET A 468 -8.69 40.37 1.76
CA MET A 468 -8.04 40.54 3.06
C MET A 468 -7.20 39.33 3.44
N TYR A 469 -6.06 39.57 4.08
CA TYR A 469 -5.21 38.56 4.71
C TYR A 469 -4.96 38.93 6.16
N GLY A 470 -5.57 38.19 7.10
CA GLY A 470 -5.67 38.64 8.49
C GLY A 470 -6.36 40.00 8.55
N THR A 471 -5.66 41.01 9.08
CA THR A 471 -6.12 42.40 9.15
C THR A 471 -5.64 43.27 7.98
N GLN A 472 -4.81 42.73 7.08
CA GLN A 472 -4.17 43.49 6.00
C GLN A 472 -4.97 43.41 4.71
N LYS A 473 -5.10 44.53 3.99
CA LYS A 473 -5.76 44.59 2.67
C LYS A 473 -4.78 44.19 1.57
N VAL A 474 -5.17 43.22 0.76
CA VAL A 474 -4.38 42.76 -0.39
C VAL A 474 -4.33 43.87 -1.44
N PRO A 475 -3.14 44.25 -1.97
CA PRO A 475 -3.03 45.26 -3.01
C PRO A 475 -3.87 44.87 -4.25
N LYS A 476 -4.67 45.81 -4.76
CA LYS A 476 -5.65 45.55 -5.84
C LYS A 476 -4.95 45.13 -7.14
N GLU A 477 -3.78 45.69 -7.38
CA GLU A 477 -2.93 45.42 -8.53
C GLU A 477 -2.31 44.01 -8.53
N LEU A 478 -2.32 43.32 -7.39
CA LEU A 478 -1.79 41.94 -7.27
C LEU A 478 -2.90 40.88 -7.17
N LEU A 479 -4.17 41.29 -7.21
CA LEU A 479 -5.32 40.38 -7.13
C LEU A 479 -5.81 39.99 -8.53
N GLU A 480 -5.62 38.72 -8.91
CA GLU A 480 -6.08 38.13 -10.19
C GLU A 480 -7.58 37.89 -10.26
#